data_AF-A0A8J3DW72-F1
#
_entry.id   AF-A0A8J3DW72-F1
#
_cell.length_a   1.000
_cell.length_b   1.000
_cell.length_c   1.000
_cell.angle_alpha   90.00
_cell.angle_beta   90.00
_cell.angle_gamma   90.00
#
_symmetry.space_group_name_H-M   'P 1'
#
loop_
_entity.id
_entity.type
_entity.pdbx_description
1 polymer ?
#
loop_
_entity_poly.entity_id
_entity_poly.type
_entity_poly.pdbx_seq_one_letter_code
_entity_poly.pdbx_strand_id
1 'polypeptide(L)' 'MPTLFRFVTVIVILVALVYAAMFALATFVSPRQTQMVVPVPIEQLDRNAVSSPKP' A
#
# COMPACT_ATOMS: atom_id res chain seq x y z
N MET A 1 -16.16 -18.07 -31.54
CA MET A 1 -16.56 -19.37 -30.95
C MET A 1 -17.19 -19.11 -29.60
N PRO A 2 -18.39 -19.63 -29.31
CA PRO A 2 -19.12 -19.33 -28.07
C PRO A 2 -18.35 -19.69 -26.78
N THR A 3 -17.33 -20.56 -26.86
CA THR A 3 -16.45 -20.94 -25.74
C THR A 3 -15.51 -19.83 -25.29
N LEU A 4 -14.89 -19.08 -26.21
CA LEU A 4 -13.94 -18.00 -25.87
C LEU A 4 -14.67 -16.79 -25.28
N PHE A 5 -15.82 -16.42 -25.84
CA PHE A 5 -16.63 -15.32 -25.32
C PHE A 5 -17.07 -15.59 -23.88
N ARG A 6 -17.56 -16.80 -23.59
CA ARG A 6 -17.93 -17.23 -22.23
C ARG A 6 -16.74 -17.13 -21.27
N PHE A 7 -15.55 -17.56 -21.69
CA PHE A 7 -14.35 -17.47 -20.87
C PHE A 7 -13.99 -16.02 -20.51
N VAL A 8 -13.99 -15.12 -21.50
CA VAL A 8 -13.70 -13.70 -21.26
C VAL A 8 -14.75 -13.06 -20.36
N THR A 9 -16.04 -13.36 -20.56
CA THR A 9 -17.11 -12.85 -19.71
C THR A 9 -16.92 -13.25 -18.25
N VAL A 10 -16.52 -14.50 -17.98
CA VAL A 10 -16.23 -14.95 -16.61
C VAL A 10 -15.06 -14.16 -16.00
N ILE A 11 -13.99 -13.92 -16.77
CA ILE A 11 -12.86 -13.11 -16.31
C ILE A 11 -13.30 -11.68 -15.98
N VAL A 12 -14.08 -11.04 -16.85
CA VAL A 12 -14.57 -9.67 -16.62
C VAL A 12 -15.37 -9.59 -15.33
N ILE A 13 -16.24 -10.58 -15.07
CA ILE A 13 -17.01 -10.64 -13.82
C ILE A 13 -16.08 -10.78 -12.60
N LEU A 14 -15.08 -11.66 -12.67
CA LEU A 14 -14.13 -11.84 -11.57
C LEU A 14 -13.32 -10.57 -11.29
N VAL A 15 -12.81 -9.91 -12.33
CA VAL A 15 -12.08 -8.65 -12.19
C VAL A 15 -12.98 -7.58 -11.58
N ALA A 16 -14.22 -7.47 -12.04
CA ALA A 16 -15.19 -6.52 -11.48
C ALA A 16 -15.46 -6.78 -10.00
N LEU A 17 -15.61 -8.05 -9.59
CA LEU A 17 -15.82 -8.43 -8.19
C LEU A 17 -14.63 -8.09 -7.31
N VAL A 18 -13.41 -8.41 -7.75
CA VAL A 18 -12.18 -8.09 -7.01
C VAL A 18 -12.01 -6.58 -6.88
N TYR A 19 -12.22 -5.84 -7.97
CA TYR A 19 -12.13 -4.39 -7.95
C TYR A 19 -13.18 -3.76 -7.04
N ALA A 20 -14.44 -4.22 -7.10
CA ALA A 20 -15.51 -3.74 -6.23
C ALA A 20 -15.21 -4.01 -4.76
N ALA A 21 -14.67 -5.18 -4.43
CA ALA A 21 -14.23 -5.51 -3.07
C ALA A 21 -13.10 -4.57 -2.61
N MET A 22 -12.09 -4.34 -3.44
CA MET A 22 -10.98 -3.44 -3.11
C MET A 22 -11.46 -2.00 -2.93
N PHE A 23 -12.35 -1.52 -3.80
CA PHE A 23 -12.96 -0.19 -3.73
C PHE A 23 -13.80 -0.03 -2.45
N ALA A 24 -14.59 -1.04 -2.10
CA ALA A 24 -15.36 -1.04 -0.86
C ALA A 24 -14.45 -0.98 0.36
N LEU A 25 -13.37 -1.77 0.40
CA LEU A 25 -12.40 -1.71 1.50
C LEU A 25 -11.77 -0.32 1.60
N ALA A 26 -11.30 0.24 0.50
CA ALA A 26 -10.66 1.56 0.51
C ALA A 26 -11.62 2.69 0.95
N THR A 27 -12.92 2.56 0.66
CA THR A 27 -13.91 3.61 0.95
C THR A 27 -14.52 3.45 2.35
N PHE A 28 -14.80 2.23 2.79
CA PHE A 28 -15.52 1.97 4.04
C PHE A 28 -14.61 1.58 5.21
N VAL A 29 -13.35 1.25 4.96
CA VAL A 29 -12.38 0.92 6.03
C VAL A 29 -11.44 2.09 6.25
N SER A 30 -11.54 2.68 7.45
CA SER A 30 -10.60 3.72 7.86
C SER A 30 -9.25 3.11 8.28
N PRO A 31 -8.11 3.61 7.77
CA PRO A 31 -6.80 3.14 8.20
C PRO A 31 -6.54 3.53 9.66
N ARG A 32 -6.13 2.55 10.49
CA ARG A 32 -5.68 2.85 11.85
C ARG A 32 -4.29 3.50 11.79
N GLN A 33 -4.22 4.76 12.19
CA GLN A 33 -2.95 5.44 12.42
C GLN A 33 -2.40 5.01 13.77
N THR A 34 -1.53 4.00 13.76
CA THR A 34 -0.71 3.66 14.92
C THR A 34 0.41 4.69 15.03
N GLN A 35 0.54 5.31 16.20
CA GLN A 35 1.72 6.11 16.53
C GLN A 35 2.92 5.17 16.63
N MET A 36 3.69 5.08 15.55
CA MET A 36 4.93 4.30 15.53
C MET A 36 6.01 5.17 16.19
N VAL A 37 6.09 5.12 17.52
CA VAL A 37 7.17 5.75 18.27
C VAL A 37 8.41 4.90 18.08
N VAL A 38 9.22 5.23 17.07
CA VAL A 38 10.55 4.65 16.94
C VAL A 38 11.46 5.43 17.88
N PRO A 39 11.99 4.81 18.95
CA PRO A 39 12.99 5.47 19.78
C PRO A 39 14.22 5.70 18.92
N VAL A 40 14.53 6.98 18.63
CA VAL A 40 15.74 7.37 17.90
C VAL A 40 16.91 7.33 18.91
N PRO A 41 17.90 6.45 18.73
CA PRO A 41 19.10 6.45 19.55
C PRO A 41 19.86 7.76 19.31
N ILE A 42 20.24 8.45 20.39
CA ILE A 42 20.90 9.77 20.34
C ILE A 42 22.25 9.68 19.61
N GLU A 43 22.88 8.51 19.60
CA GLU A 43 24.14 8.22 18.93
C GLU A 43 24.06 8.34 17.40
N GLN A 44 22.85 8.23 16.82
CA GLN A 44 22.62 8.34 15.37
C GLN A 44 22.37 9.79 14.92
N LEU A 45 21.85 10.64 15.81
CA LEU A 45 21.63 12.06 15.54
C LEU A 45 22.97 12.81 15.44
N ASP A 46 23.92 12.51 16.32
CA ASP A 46 25.25 13.11 16.35
C ASP A 46 26.13 12.65 15.15
N ARG A 47 26.06 11.37 14.78
CA ARG A 47 26.80 10.82 13.63
C ARG A 47 26.48 11.54 12.31
N ASN A 48 25.21 11.90 12.09
CA ASN A 48 24.77 12.58 10.87
C ASN A 48 25.20 14.05 10.83
N ALA A 49 25.39 14.69 12.00
CA ALA A 49 25.94 16.03 12.11
C ALA A 49 27.47 16.04 11.88
N VAL A 50 28.17 14.97 12.30
CA VAL A 50 29.62 14.78 12.09
C VAL A 50 29.96 14.36 10.66
N SER A 51 29.03 13.74 9.91
CA SER A 51 29.25 13.32 8.51
C SER A 51 28.94 14.39 7.46
N SER A 52 28.63 15.64 7.85
CA SER A 52 28.50 16.76 6.93
C SER A 52 29.87 17.48 6.86
N PRO A 53 30.66 17.29 5.77
CA PRO A 53 31.89 18.05 5.60
C PRO A 53 31.52 19.53 5.50
N LYS A 54 31.92 20.30 6.50
CA LYS A 54 31.86 21.77 6.44
C LYS A 54 32.83 22.22 5.33
N PRO A 55 32.38 23.05 4.37
CA PRO A 55 33.25 23.57 3.31
C PRO A 55 34.38 24.44 3.87
#